data_AF-A0A378V1Z8-F1
#
_entry.id   AF-A0A378V1Z8-F1
#
_cell.length_a   1.000
_cell.length_b   1.000
_cell.length_c   1.000
_cell.angle_alpha   90.00
_cell.angle_beta   90.00
_cell.angle_gamma   90.00
#
_symmetry.space_group_name_H-M   'P 1'
#
loop_
_entity.id
_entity.type
_entity.pdbx_description
1 polymer ?
#
loop_
_entity_poly.entity_id
_entity_poly.type
_entity_poly.pdbx_seq_one_letter_code
_entity_poly.pdbx_strand_id
1 'polypeptide(L)'
;MFVLWDDEALQAWLAKAPTIPLRTESTRLQRVIENCRDDGYLVERLTPGGRRLYALMAGMSTNLPDELRALLSELVSDIGERVYLRDEGGSDGHDRWDISVISAPVFDHYRRQVMAASLHIGTALTDDEISDRARALVATADTLTEQLGGIKPTR
;
A
#
# COMPACT_ATOMS: atom_id res chain seq x y z
N MET A 1 -1.90 6.47 1.26
CA MET A 1 -2.18 5.57 0.13
C MET A 1 -3.68 5.58 -0.11
N PHE A 2 -4.18 6.49 -0.95
CA PHE A 2 -5.61 6.82 -1.05
C PHE A 2 -6.15 6.79 -2.49
N VAL A 3 -5.38 6.33 -3.48
CA VAL A 3 -5.73 6.52 -4.91
C VAL A 3 -5.85 5.25 -5.72
N LEU A 4 -5.56 4.06 -5.17
CA LEU A 4 -5.45 2.84 -5.98
C LEU A 4 -6.76 2.38 -6.60
N TRP A 5 -7.89 2.60 -5.92
CA TRP A 5 -9.21 2.11 -6.35
C TRP A 5 -10.04 3.16 -7.10
N ASP A 6 -9.50 4.34 -7.38
CA ASP A 6 -10.12 5.39 -8.19
C ASP A 6 -9.21 5.71 -9.38
N ASP A 7 -9.68 5.45 -10.61
CA ASP A 7 -8.90 5.64 -11.82
C ASP A 7 -8.51 7.11 -12.05
N GLU A 8 -9.43 8.04 -11.81
CA GLU A 8 -9.18 9.47 -11.98
C GLU A 8 -8.12 9.94 -10.98
N ALA A 9 -8.27 9.55 -9.71
CA ALA A 9 -7.32 9.87 -8.66
C ALA A 9 -5.94 9.23 -8.90
N LEU A 10 -5.90 7.99 -9.40
CA LEU A 10 -4.66 7.29 -9.73
C LEU A 10 -3.92 7.98 -10.87
N GLN A 11 -4.61 8.29 -11.98
CA GLN A 11 -4.00 8.99 -13.11
C GLN A 11 -3.51 10.38 -12.71
N ALA A 12 -4.31 11.13 -11.94
CA ALA A 12 -3.91 12.42 -11.41
C ALA A 12 -2.69 12.32 -10.47
N TRP A 13 -2.55 11.24 -9.72
CA TRP A 13 -1.38 10.98 -8.88
C TRP A 13 -0.14 10.62 -9.71
N LEU A 14 -0.29 9.75 -10.71
CA LEU A 14 0.80 9.35 -11.62
C LEU A 14 1.35 10.53 -12.44
N ALA A 15 0.50 11.49 -12.78
CA ALA A 15 0.89 12.69 -13.51
C ALA A 15 1.72 13.69 -12.68
N LYS A 16 1.79 13.53 -11.34
CA LYS A 16 2.58 14.42 -10.49
C LYS A 16 4.07 14.13 -10.67
N ALA A 17 4.85 15.16 -10.98
CA ALA A 17 6.31 15.06 -10.99
C ALA A 17 6.79 14.64 -9.59
N PRO A 18 7.52 13.51 -9.45
CA PRO A 18 7.93 13.05 -8.15
C PRO A 18 9.01 13.98 -7.60
N THR A 19 8.89 14.37 -6.32
CA THR A 19 9.86 15.25 -5.64
C THR A 19 11.23 14.60 -5.48
N ILE A 20 11.27 13.26 -5.57
CA ILE A 20 12.48 12.43 -5.53
C ILE A 20 12.44 11.53 -6.77
N PRO A 21 13.54 11.36 -7.53
CA PRO A 21 13.55 10.43 -8.67
C PRO A 21 13.29 9.00 -8.18
N LEU A 22 12.05 8.54 -8.33
CA LEU A 22 11.67 7.17 -8.00
C LEU A 22 11.95 6.30 -9.22
N ARG A 23 12.69 5.20 -9.02
CA ARG A 23 12.67 4.08 -9.96
C ARG A 23 11.36 3.32 -9.77
N THR A 24 10.25 3.94 -10.17
CA THR A 24 9.00 3.20 -10.25
C THR A 24 9.10 2.29 -11.47
N GLU A 25 9.33 1.00 -11.25
CA GLU A 25 9.17 0.01 -12.32
C GLU A 25 7.69 -0.03 -12.72
N SER A 26 7.34 0.66 -13.81
CA SER A 26 5.95 0.82 -14.26
C SER A 26 5.20 -0.52 -14.35
N THR A 27 5.89 -1.58 -14.78
CA THR A 27 5.34 -2.95 -14.85
C THR A 27 4.98 -3.52 -13.49
N ARG A 28 5.82 -3.33 -12.47
CA ARG A 28 5.53 -3.84 -11.13
C ARG A 28 4.44 -3.02 -10.46
N LEU A 29 4.45 -1.68 -10.66
CA LEU A 29 3.36 -0.84 -10.16
C LEU A 29 2.00 -1.26 -10.76
N GLN A 30 1.97 -1.58 -12.06
CA GLN A 30 0.75 -2.08 -12.69
C GLN A 30 0.28 -3.40 -12.07
N ARG A 31 1.19 -4.35 -11.83
CA ARG A 31 0.87 -5.60 -11.10
C ARG A 31 0.33 -5.34 -9.69
N VAL A 32 0.92 -4.39 -8.96
CA VAL A 32 0.41 -3.97 -7.64
C VAL A 32 -1.03 -3.47 -7.74
N ILE A 33 -1.32 -2.60 -8.71
CA ILE A 33 -2.66 -2.03 -8.89
C ILE A 33 -3.66 -3.14 -9.23
N GLU A 34 -3.31 -4.02 -10.17
CA GLU A 34 -4.17 -5.13 -10.61
C GLU A 34 -4.45 -6.09 -9.45
N ASN A 35 -3.40 -6.59 -8.78
CA ASN A 35 -3.55 -7.52 -7.66
C ASN A 35 -4.34 -6.90 -6.50
N CYS A 36 -4.06 -5.65 -6.11
CA CYS A 36 -4.79 -5.02 -5.01
C CYS A 36 -6.28 -4.78 -5.34
N ARG A 37 -6.59 -4.52 -6.63
CA ARG A 37 -7.97 -4.35 -7.08
C ARG A 37 -8.71 -5.68 -7.13
N ASP A 38 -8.05 -6.75 -7.56
CA ASP A 38 -8.62 -8.10 -7.58
C ASP A 38 -8.85 -8.65 -6.16
N ASP A 39 -7.89 -8.48 -5.29
CA ASP A 39 -7.94 -8.95 -3.91
C ASP A 39 -8.83 -8.07 -3.02
N GLY A 40 -9.02 -6.80 -3.38
CA GLY A 40 -9.78 -5.83 -2.60
C GLY A 40 -9.05 -5.28 -1.37
N TYR A 41 -7.75 -5.55 -1.24
CA TYR A 41 -6.92 -5.03 -0.16
C TYR A 41 -5.49 -4.76 -0.64
N LEU A 42 -4.74 -4.02 0.16
CA LEU A 42 -3.31 -3.81 0.00
C LEU A 42 -2.58 -4.21 1.28
N VAL A 43 -1.41 -4.84 1.13
CA VAL A 43 -0.53 -5.20 2.23
C VAL A 43 0.79 -4.45 2.09
N GLU A 44 1.11 -3.60 3.07
CA GLU A 44 2.37 -2.88 3.12
C GLU A 44 3.38 -3.62 4.02
N ARG A 45 4.54 -3.93 3.48
CA ARG A 45 5.68 -4.53 4.17
C ARG A 45 6.43 -3.49 5.01
N LEU A 46 6.83 -3.88 6.20
CA LEU A 46 7.74 -3.11 7.05
C LEU A 46 9.19 -3.40 6.65
N THR A 47 9.65 -2.80 5.55
CA THR A 47 11.03 -3.00 5.08
C THR A 47 12.04 -2.29 5.99
N PRO A 48 13.30 -2.76 6.07
CA PRO A 48 14.36 -2.03 6.77
C PRO A 48 14.53 -0.59 6.27
N GLY A 49 14.37 -0.37 4.96
CA GLY A 49 14.38 0.96 4.35
C GLY A 49 13.20 1.83 4.81
N GLY A 50 12.00 1.26 4.88
CA GLY A 50 10.81 1.91 5.45
C GLY A 50 11.00 2.32 6.91
N ARG A 51 11.53 1.44 7.75
CA ARG A 51 11.84 1.74 9.16
C ARG A 51 12.82 2.90 9.32
N ARG A 52 13.90 2.92 8.52
CA ARG A 52 14.88 4.01 8.52
C ARG A 52 14.26 5.33 8.06
N LEU A 53 13.44 5.31 7.01
CA LEU A 53 12.71 6.49 6.53
C LEU A 53 11.78 7.05 7.60
N TYR A 54 10.96 6.20 8.25
CA TYR A 54 10.06 6.64 9.32
C TYR A 54 10.82 7.23 10.52
N ALA A 55 11.92 6.61 10.93
CA ALA A 55 12.77 7.13 12.00
C ALA A 55 13.38 8.51 11.64
N LEU A 56 13.78 8.69 10.37
CA LEU A 56 14.28 9.96 9.86
C LEU A 56 13.18 11.05 9.85
N MET A 57 11.96 10.71 9.44
CA MET A 57 10.84 11.66 9.45
C MET A 57 10.37 12.03 10.87
N ALA A 58 10.42 11.07 11.81
CA ALA A 58 10.06 11.31 13.21
C ALA A 58 11.08 12.20 13.96
N GLY A 59 12.28 12.41 13.38
CA GLY A 59 13.37 13.14 14.01
C GLY A 59 13.80 14.46 13.35
N MET A 60 13.16 14.91 12.27
CA MET A 60 13.66 16.06 11.49
C MET A 60 12.71 17.27 11.38
N SER A 61 13.31 18.45 11.46
CA SER A 61 12.80 19.74 10.95
C SER A 61 12.78 19.73 9.42
N THR A 62 11.88 20.49 8.78
CA THR A 62 11.54 20.48 7.35
C THR A 62 12.68 20.79 6.36
N ASN A 63 13.92 21.01 6.82
CA ASN A 63 15.07 21.33 5.98
C ASN A 63 16.09 20.19 6.00
N LEU A 64 16.02 19.29 5.02
CA LEU A 64 17.06 18.28 4.80
C LEU A 64 18.16 18.80 3.85
N PRO A 65 19.44 18.63 4.20
CA PRO A 65 20.58 18.73 3.29
C PRO A 65 20.48 17.77 2.10
N ASP A 66 21.07 18.15 0.96
CA ASP A 66 20.98 17.41 -0.30
C ASP A 66 21.63 16.01 -0.23
N GLU A 67 22.66 15.81 0.62
CA GLU A 67 23.26 14.48 0.80
C GLU A 67 22.30 13.49 1.51
N LEU A 68 21.46 13.98 2.42
CA LEU A 68 20.40 13.15 3.02
C LEU A 68 19.27 12.89 2.02
N ARG A 69 18.99 13.82 1.10
CA ARG A 69 18.04 13.58 0.00
C ARG A 69 18.52 12.47 -0.94
N ALA A 70 19.82 12.40 -1.22
CA ALA A 70 20.40 11.31 -2.02
C ALA A 70 20.30 9.94 -1.32
N LEU A 71 20.62 9.87 -0.03
CA LEU A 71 20.44 8.63 0.77
C LEU A 71 18.97 8.22 0.91
N LEU A 72 18.07 9.19 1.04
CA LEU A 72 16.62 8.94 0.98
C LEU A 72 16.20 8.44 -0.40
N SER A 73 16.81 8.92 -1.49
CA SER A 73 16.50 8.45 -2.84
C SER A 73 16.88 6.98 -3.04
N GLU A 74 17.99 6.52 -2.44
CA GLU A 74 18.33 5.09 -2.38
C GLU A 74 17.37 4.29 -1.50
N LEU A 75 16.94 4.82 -0.33
CA LEU A 75 15.99 4.16 0.58
C LEU A 75 14.54 4.11 0.06
N VAL A 76 14.19 5.01 -0.87
CA VAL A 76 12.85 5.18 -1.44
C VAL A 76 12.76 4.55 -2.84
N SER A 77 13.87 4.09 -3.42
CA SER A 77 13.89 3.33 -4.68
C SER A 77 13.06 2.04 -4.65
N ASP A 78 12.56 1.66 -3.48
CA ASP A 78 11.79 0.43 -3.21
C ASP A 78 10.31 0.64 -2.86
N ILE A 79 9.69 1.74 -3.27
CA ILE A 79 8.23 1.91 -3.04
C ILE A 79 7.43 0.74 -3.64
N GLY A 80 7.92 0.13 -4.73
CA GLY A 80 7.39 -1.14 -5.23
C GLY A 80 7.48 -2.25 -4.19
N GLU A 81 8.67 -2.57 -3.69
CA GLU A 81 8.91 -3.65 -2.72
C GLU A 81 8.17 -3.50 -1.38
N ARG A 82 7.65 -2.30 -1.08
CA ARG A 82 6.79 -2.07 0.08
C ARG A 82 5.43 -2.72 -0.03
N VAL A 83 4.96 -3.09 -1.22
CA VAL A 83 3.71 -3.84 -1.34
C VAL A 83 4.02 -5.32 -1.45
N TYR A 84 3.49 -6.09 -0.49
CA TYR A 84 3.52 -7.55 -0.55
C TYR A 84 2.62 -8.03 -1.68
N LEU A 85 3.19 -8.87 -2.54
CA LEU A 85 2.49 -9.55 -3.62
C LEU A 85 2.71 -11.06 -3.44
N ARG A 86 1.62 -11.82 -3.38
CA ARG A 86 1.67 -13.27 -3.14
C ARG A 86 2.47 -14.02 -4.20
N ASP A 87 2.40 -13.58 -5.45
CA ASP A 87 3.10 -14.16 -6.60
C ASP A 87 4.62 -13.90 -6.58
N GLU A 88 5.12 -13.07 -5.66
CA GLU A 88 6.55 -12.82 -5.47
C GLU A 88 7.18 -13.65 -4.33
N GLY A 89 6.39 -14.43 -3.59
CA GLY A 89 6.87 -15.28 -2.49
C GLY A 89 7.53 -16.58 -2.95
N GLY A 90 8.41 -17.14 -2.10
CA GLY A 90 9.03 -18.44 -2.35
C GLY A 90 7.99 -19.56 -2.38
N SER A 91 8.23 -20.59 -3.19
CA SER A 91 7.30 -21.69 -3.46
C SER A 91 6.91 -22.55 -2.25
N ASP A 92 7.50 -22.31 -1.07
CA ASP A 92 7.33 -23.16 0.10
C ASP A 92 6.27 -22.67 1.10
N GLY A 93 5.61 -21.52 0.90
CA GLY A 93 4.45 -21.09 1.73
C GLY A 93 4.71 -20.89 3.23
N HIS A 94 5.95 -21.06 3.68
CA HIS A 94 6.40 -20.90 5.07
C HIS A 94 7.16 -19.57 5.28
N ASP A 95 7.33 -18.77 4.22
CA ASP A 95 7.97 -17.48 4.32
C ASP A 95 7.17 -16.54 5.23
N ARG A 96 7.88 -15.82 6.10
CA ARG A 96 7.29 -14.82 6.99
C ARG A 96 7.69 -13.44 6.51
N TRP A 97 6.70 -12.56 6.41
CA TRP A 97 6.86 -11.21 5.92
C TRP A 97 6.67 -10.22 7.05
N ASP A 98 7.65 -9.36 7.29
CA ASP A 98 7.48 -8.18 8.15
C ASP A 98 6.39 -7.27 7.54
N ILE A 99 5.19 -7.23 8.13
CA ILE A 99 4.06 -6.42 7.65
C ILE A 99 3.89 -5.20 8.56
N SER A 100 3.63 -4.04 7.95
CA SER A 100 3.37 -2.76 8.61
C SER A 100 1.86 -2.49 8.73
N VAL A 101 1.13 -2.63 7.63
CA VAL A 101 -0.30 -2.34 7.59
C VAL A 101 -0.99 -3.16 6.49
N ILE A 102 -2.23 -3.56 6.76
CA ILE A 102 -3.15 -4.08 5.76
C ILE A 102 -4.28 -3.06 5.62
N SER A 103 -4.65 -2.68 4.40
CA SER A 103 -5.68 -1.67 4.14
C SER A 103 -6.71 -2.15 3.13
N ALA A 104 -7.98 -1.81 3.33
CA ALA A 104 -9.08 -2.09 2.41
C ALA A 104 -9.88 -0.80 2.12
N PRO A 105 -10.34 -0.60 0.87
CA PRO A 105 -11.04 0.61 0.46
C PRO A 105 -12.50 0.60 0.93
N VAL A 106 -13.03 1.79 1.23
CA VAL A 106 -14.45 2.03 1.46
C VAL A 106 -14.96 3.01 0.42
N PHE A 107 -16.12 2.71 -0.16
CA PHE A 107 -16.65 3.42 -1.31
C PHE A 107 -17.88 4.26 -0.96
N ASP A 108 -18.11 5.33 -1.74
CA ASP A 108 -19.34 6.11 -1.72
C ASP A 108 -20.34 5.65 -2.79
N HIS A 109 -21.48 6.35 -2.87
CA HIS A 109 -22.55 6.08 -3.85
C HIS A 109 -22.14 6.36 -5.30
N TYR A 110 -21.04 7.08 -5.54
CA TYR A 110 -20.43 7.28 -6.85
C TYR A 110 -19.38 6.22 -7.18
N ARG A 111 -19.19 5.20 -6.33
CA ARG A 111 -18.16 4.16 -6.45
C ARG A 111 -16.73 4.69 -6.33
N ARG A 112 -16.55 5.88 -5.74
CA ARG A 112 -15.23 6.46 -5.47
C ARG A 112 -14.73 5.99 -4.12
N GLN A 113 -13.42 5.75 -4.01
CA GLN A 113 -12.80 5.47 -2.71
C GLN A 113 -12.85 6.75 -1.86
N VAL A 114 -13.57 6.70 -0.73
CA VAL A 114 -13.71 7.84 0.19
C VAL A 114 -13.00 7.63 1.52
N MET A 115 -12.69 6.37 1.86
CA MET A 115 -12.00 6.01 3.09
C MET A 115 -11.17 4.74 2.89
N ALA A 116 -10.21 4.50 3.79
CA ALA A 116 -9.48 3.24 3.88
C ALA A 116 -9.57 2.71 5.32
N ALA A 117 -10.10 1.51 5.49
CA ALA A 117 -10.00 0.77 6.75
C ALA A 117 -8.60 0.17 6.83
N SER A 118 -7.89 0.34 7.95
CA SER A 118 -6.49 -0.10 8.08
C SER A 118 -6.27 -0.86 9.38
N LEU A 119 -5.54 -1.97 9.27
CA LEU A 119 -5.08 -2.80 10.37
C LEU A 119 -3.55 -2.67 10.46
N HIS A 120 -3.06 -2.02 11.52
CA HIS A 120 -1.63 -1.93 11.79
C HIS A 120 -1.09 -3.26 12.33
N ILE A 121 -0.06 -3.78 11.68
CA ILE A 121 0.61 -5.02 12.01
C ILE A 121 2.01 -4.67 12.52
N GLY A 122 2.41 -5.28 13.65
CA GLY A 122 3.73 -5.06 14.27
C GLY A 122 4.61 -6.30 14.27
N THR A 123 4.24 -7.32 13.48
CA THR A 123 4.82 -8.66 13.53
C THR A 123 4.95 -9.25 12.14
N ALA A 124 5.90 -10.16 11.95
CA ALA A 124 5.96 -10.94 10.72
C ALA A 124 4.76 -11.89 10.61
N LEU A 125 4.19 -12.05 9.42
CA LEU A 125 3.04 -12.93 9.12
C LEU A 125 3.36 -13.89 7.98
N THR A 126 2.79 -15.09 7.98
CA THR A 126 2.74 -15.96 6.78
C THR A 126 1.67 -15.50 5.77
N ASP A 127 1.69 -16.07 4.58
CA ASP A 127 0.71 -15.80 3.52
C ASP A 127 -0.74 -16.10 3.98
N ASP A 128 -0.96 -17.21 4.69
CA ASP A 128 -2.27 -17.57 5.24
C ASP A 128 -2.72 -16.55 6.31
N GLU A 129 -1.79 -16.18 7.20
CA GLU A 129 -2.02 -15.18 8.24
C GLU A 129 -2.40 -13.81 7.65
N ILE A 130 -1.77 -13.42 6.54
CA ILE A 130 -2.09 -12.20 5.79
C ILE A 130 -3.50 -12.32 5.20
N SER A 131 -3.79 -13.43 4.53
CA SER A 131 -5.07 -13.68 3.84
C SER A 131 -6.26 -13.62 4.79
N ASP A 132 -6.13 -14.23 5.96
CA ASP A 132 -7.21 -14.28 6.95
C ASP A 132 -7.53 -12.89 7.50
N ARG A 133 -6.49 -12.12 7.84
CA ARG A 133 -6.64 -10.74 8.33
C ARG A 133 -7.17 -9.81 7.25
N ALA A 134 -6.68 -9.95 6.02
CA ALA A 134 -7.12 -9.17 4.88
C ALA A 134 -8.62 -9.40 4.59
N ARG A 135 -9.08 -10.66 4.55
CA ARG A 135 -10.51 -10.98 4.35
C ARG A 135 -11.39 -10.39 5.43
N ALA A 136 -10.98 -10.47 6.70
CA ALA A 136 -11.72 -9.87 7.80
C ALA A 136 -11.80 -8.33 7.69
N LEU A 137 -10.70 -7.68 7.28
CA LEU A 137 -10.65 -6.25 7.07
C LEU A 137 -11.52 -5.82 5.88
N VAL A 138 -11.49 -6.57 4.77
CA VAL A 138 -12.36 -6.33 3.61
C VAL A 138 -13.82 -6.43 4.02
N ALA A 139 -14.24 -7.48 4.74
CA ALA A 139 -15.63 -7.59 5.23
C ALA A 139 -16.05 -6.39 6.12
N THR A 140 -15.11 -5.85 6.89
CA THR A 140 -15.33 -4.63 7.69
C THR A 140 -15.50 -3.40 6.78
N ALA A 141 -14.65 -3.25 5.78
CA ALA A 141 -14.74 -2.16 4.80
C ALA A 141 -16.03 -2.24 3.96
N ASP A 142 -16.51 -3.44 3.69
CA ASP A 142 -17.77 -3.70 2.98
C ASP A 142 -18.96 -3.24 3.81
N THR A 143 -18.96 -3.58 5.10
CA THR A 143 -19.98 -3.12 6.04
C THR A 143 -20.00 -1.59 6.11
N LEU A 144 -18.84 -0.94 6.13
CA LEU A 144 -18.74 0.52 6.13
C LEU A 144 -19.21 1.12 4.80
N THR A 145 -18.93 0.45 3.67
CA THR A 145 -19.42 0.86 2.35
C THR A 145 -20.95 0.83 2.33
N GLU A 146 -21.57 -0.25 2.80
CA GLU A 146 -23.03 -0.36 2.89
C GLU A 146 -23.65 0.70 3.81
N GLN A 147 -23.05 0.95 4.97
CA GLN A 147 -23.53 1.97 5.92
C GLN A 147 -23.47 3.39 5.36
N LEU A 148 -22.51 3.66 4.47
CA LEU A 148 -22.39 4.94 3.76
C LEU A 148 -23.29 5.03 2.52
N GLY A 149 -24.08 4.00 2.21
CA GLY A 149 -24.85 3.92 0.96
C GLY A 149 -23.98 3.75 -0.28
N GLY A 150 -22.75 3.30 -0.09
CA GLY A 150 -21.75 3.14 -1.13
C GLY A 150 -21.92 1.88 -1.95
N ILE A 151 -21.25 1.86 -3.10
CA ILE A 151 -21.30 0.75 -4.06
C ILE A 151 -19.87 0.42 -4.46
N LYS A 152 -19.48 -0.85 -4.34
CA LYS A 152 -18.19 -1.32 -4.87
C LYS A 152 -18.15 -1.20 -6.39
N PRO A 153 -17.03 -0.78 -6.98
CA PRO A 153 -16.85 -0.85 -8.43
C PRO A 153 -16.92 -2.31 -8.90
N THR A 154 -17.79 -2.57 -9.88
CA THR A 154 -17.79 -3.81 -10.66
C THR A 154 -16.74 -3.68 -11.76
N ARG A 155 -15.83 -4.64 -11.86
CA ARG A 155 -14.82 -4.71 -12.92
C ARG A 155 -15.45 -4.95 -14.29
#